data_AF-A0A914Q280-F1
#
_entry.id   AF-A0A914Q280-F1
#
_cell.length_a   1.000
_cell.length_b   1.000
_cell.length_c   1.000
_cell.angle_alpha   90.00
_cell.angle_beta   90.00
_cell.angle_gamma   90.00
#
_symmetry.space_group_name_H-M   'P 1'
#
loop_
_entity.id
_entity.type
_entity.pdbx_description
1 polymer ?
#
loop_
_entity_poly.entity_id
_entity_poly.type
_entity_poly.pdbx_seq_one_letter_code
_entity_poly.pdbx_strand_id
1 'polypeptide(L)'
;MLWHSSSEKEQSWIEAYKSIEHHASRPSQEDFQHLVDICNENGISVISENFPVLVPPILIRFFSFFDQCDENSFEPLVMEFVEKCLLENPNCIRPSDLQIFVTYYCRRCVKGIRNVIRPALTFLRNLISKTIILGNIIPVIVTTMAILSPQELYFSGAFNVMKLIFEKHYGGEAIIILQKLMSADLPDEILSNLSTFTVIAMARGAVDLYTMLFWGPDRIKNMEMPLTPMLEYLFKAIEFHRLVCTEVLKSLSVIVVKHGAELDPASWESVLKILFKVSEIDDVLEDEDIIKKFDYVVSHICKIVTHGNFQGSIEHFFDLVEVTATLQADEALLTLIDYKYEQIVSLYSDRYQPMRYFAEKFLNHENKFSDVVRAKAAKIIDFLGVYNLLADMPKHVELKAILRNFDLTFSQAQQFCFGQIPQILKQFVSYFVSHNGRISLREFLEPESTHADLLFYEIPEADDVTGLKISEFVKTEILDVKNLKECLQLSMGIRGSLKKTRYLFIHEQIRIHLDRVEDLGDFIEIEVRLNENENAINGYQTAEYFMTQLGISKDDFIEGAYIDKLIESIDND
;
A
#
# COMPACT_ATOMS: atom_id res chain seq x y z
N MET A 1 -64.22 -26.09 37.43
CA MET A 1 -65.44 -26.08 36.60
C MET A 1 -65.41 -24.84 35.76
N LEU A 2 -65.27 -24.99 34.43
CA LEU A 2 -65.71 -24.10 33.35
C LEU A 2 -65.16 -24.74 32.06
N TRP A 3 -65.82 -25.82 31.61
CA TRP A 3 -65.62 -26.43 30.30
C TRP A 3 -66.98 -26.36 29.62
N HIS A 4 -67.30 -25.23 28.98
CA HIS A 4 -68.54 -25.11 28.22
C HIS A 4 -68.29 -24.61 26.81
N SER A 5 -68.73 -25.48 25.88
CA SER A 5 -68.78 -25.40 24.42
C SER A 5 -67.44 -25.28 23.69
N SER A 6 -66.58 -26.28 23.85
CA SER A 6 -65.60 -26.62 22.83
C SER A 6 -66.30 -27.33 21.65
N SER A 7 -66.02 -26.92 20.41
CA SER A 7 -66.58 -27.57 19.22
C SER A 7 -66.20 -29.06 19.15
N GLU A 8 -66.94 -29.91 18.45
CA GLU A 8 -66.63 -31.35 18.29
C GLU A 8 -65.19 -31.59 17.81
N LYS A 9 -64.66 -30.67 16.99
CA LYS A 9 -63.25 -30.63 16.55
C LYS A 9 -62.27 -30.36 17.69
N GLU A 10 -62.64 -29.52 18.64
CA GLU A 10 -61.80 -29.17 19.79
C GLU A 10 -61.76 -30.29 20.84
N GLN A 11 -62.84 -31.07 21.00
CA GLN A 11 -62.83 -32.27 21.84
C GLN A 11 -61.96 -33.40 21.24
N SER A 12 -62.10 -33.66 19.93
CA SER A 12 -61.22 -34.58 19.20
C SER A 12 -59.74 -34.21 19.37
N TRP A 13 -59.44 -32.91 19.26
CA TRP A 13 -58.12 -32.35 19.52
C TRP A 13 -57.57 -32.66 20.93
N ILE A 14 -58.41 -32.52 21.96
CA ILE A 14 -58.00 -32.72 23.36
C ILE A 14 -57.80 -34.20 23.69
N GLU A 15 -58.60 -35.10 23.11
CA GLU A 15 -58.44 -36.54 23.28
C GLU A 15 -57.16 -37.06 22.64
N ALA A 16 -56.89 -36.61 21.41
CA ALA A 16 -55.68 -36.98 20.70
C ALA A 16 -54.42 -36.38 21.37
N TYR A 17 -54.52 -35.15 21.91
CA TYR A 17 -53.50 -34.57 22.77
C TYR A 17 -53.23 -35.42 24.02
N LYS A 18 -54.27 -35.85 24.74
CA LYS A 18 -54.13 -36.71 25.94
C LYS A 18 -53.44 -38.03 25.63
N SER A 19 -53.67 -38.58 24.43
CA SER A 19 -52.98 -39.77 23.95
C SER A 19 -51.46 -39.53 23.87
N ILE A 20 -51.03 -38.43 23.25
CA ILE A 20 -49.60 -38.09 23.15
C ILE A 20 -49.02 -37.75 24.54
N GLU A 21 -49.81 -37.07 25.40
CA GLU A 21 -49.42 -36.76 26.76
C GLU A 21 -49.21 -38.02 27.62
N HIS A 22 -49.93 -39.12 27.38
CA HIS A 22 -49.69 -40.38 28.10
C HIS A 22 -48.33 -41.01 27.80
N HIS A 23 -47.73 -40.72 26.64
CA HIS A 23 -46.37 -41.13 26.27
C HIS A 23 -45.28 -40.19 26.86
N ALA A 24 -45.67 -39.32 27.81
CA ALA A 24 -44.99 -38.12 28.35
C ALA A 24 -43.47 -38.17 28.59
N SER A 25 -42.87 -39.33 28.83
CA SER A 25 -41.44 -39.42 29.18
C SER A 25 -40.52 -39.52 27.96
N ARG A 26 -40.99 -40.10 26.85
CA ARG A 26 -40.23 -40.26 25.59
C ARG A 26 -41.19 -40.32 24.40
N PRO A 27 -41.55 -39.17 23.81
CA PRO A 27 -42.43 -39.15 22.64
C PRO A 27 -41.70 -39.74 21.41
N SER A 28 -42.43 -40.51 20.61
CA SER A 28 -41.92 -41.21 19.42
C SER A 28 -42.15 -40.41 18.13
N GLN A 29 -41.53 -40.84 17.03
CA GLN A 29 -41.80 -40.27 15.70
C GLN A 29 -43.27 -40.50 15.27
N GLU A 30 -43.88 -41.61 15.68
CA GLU A 30 -45.30 -41.90 15.42
C GLU A 30 -46.22 -40.93 16.16
N ASP A 31 -45.89 -40.61 17.42
CA ASP A 31 -46.63 -39.61 18.21
C ASP A 31 -46.60 -38.22 17.56
N PHE A 32 -45.47 -37.85 16.97
CA PHE A 32 -45.36 -36.62 16.21
C PHE A 32 -46.14 -36.64 14.90
N GLN A 33 -46.07 -37.73 14.14
CA GLN A 33 -46.82 -37.82 12.88
C GLN A 33 -48.33 -37.73 13.16
N HIS A 34 -48.80 -38.41 14.21
CA HIS A 34 -50.18 -38.31 14.66
C HIS A 34 -50.56 -36.87 15.02
N LEU A 35 -49.70 -36.16 15.78
CA LEU A 35 -49.89 -34.73 16.08
C LEU A 35 -50.01 -33.87 14.81
N VAL A 36 -49.12 -34.07 13.84
CA VAL A 36 -49.12 -33.34 12.56
C VAL A 36 -50.39 -33.60 11.77
N ASP A 37 -50.83 -34.86 11.69
CA ASP A 37 -52.04 -35.25 10.96
C ASP A 37 -53.28 -34.59 11.58
N ILE A 38 -53.41 -34.60 12.91
CA ILE A 38 -54.49 -33.91 13.63
C ILE A 38 -54.48 -32.40 13.34
N CYS A 39 -53.31 -31.78 13.31
CA CYS A 39 -53.18 -30.35 13.01
C CYS A 39 -53.58 -30.04 11.57
N ASN A 40 -53.23 -30.90 10.63
CA ASN A 40 -53.58 -30.76 9.22
C ASN A 40 -55.08 -30.93 8.97
N GLU A 41 -55.72 -31.91 9.61
CA GLU A 41 -57.16 -32.19 9.45
C GLU A 41 -58.05 -31.10 10.03
N ASN A 42 -57.62 -30.49 11.15
CA ASN A 42 -58.42 -29.51 11.86
C ASN A 42 -58.08 -28.05 11.51
N GLY A 43 -56.91 -27.81 10.91
CA GLY A 43 -56.39 -26.49 10.53
C GLY A 43 -55.74 -25.74 11.71
N ILE A 44 -54.54 -25.18 11.51
CA ILE A 44 -53.83 -24.43 12.56
C ILE A 44 -54.48 -23.05 12.79
N SER A 45 -55.27 -22.55 11.84
CA SER A 45 -56.04 -21.31 12.00
C SER A 45 -57.32 -21.44 12.85
N VAL A 46 -57.78 -22.67 13.13
CA VAL A 46 -59.02 -22.95 13.92
C VAL A 46 -58.73 -23.11 15.41
N ILE A 47 -57.54 -22.70 15.82
CA ILE A 47 -56.97 -23.06 17.10
C ILE A 47 -57.59 -22.27 18.28
N SER A 48 -58.17 -23.02 19.21
CA SER A 48 -58.75 -22.59 20.48
C SER A 48 -57.72 -22.03 21.48
N GLU A 49 -58.19 -21.43 22.59
CA GLU A 49 -57.36 -20.99 23.74
C GLU A 49 -56.38 -22.06 24.26
N ASN A 50 -56.62 -23.33 23.92
CA ASN A 50 -55.89 -24.49 24.45
C ASN A 50 -54.59 -24.81 23.69
N PHE A 51 -54.46 -24.59 22.38
CA PHE A 51 -53.26 -25.03 21.64
C PHE A 51 -51.96 -24.39 22.13
N PRO A 52 -51.86 -23.07 22.39
CA PRO A 52 -50.61 -22.48 22.88
C PRO A 52 -50.19 -23.03 24.25
N VAL A 53 -51.13 -23.64 24.98
CA VAL A 53 -50.89 -24.28 26.29
C VAL A 53 -50.48 -25.74 26.13
N LEU A 54 -50.98 -26.43 25.12
CA LEU A 54 -50.88 -27.87 24.96
C LEU A 54 -49.72 -28.30 24.03
N VAL A 55 -49.65 -27.74 22.83
CA VAL A 55 -48.77 -28.28 21.77
C VAL A 55 -47.30 -27.88 21.92
N PRO A 56 -46.93 -26.60 22.13
CA PRO A 56 -45.53 -26.21 22.27
C PRO A 56 -44.79 -26.98 23.39
N PRO A 57 -45.36 -27.22 24.59
CA PRO A 57 -44.71 -28.05 25.60
C PRO A 57 -44.42 -29.50 25.18
N ILE A 58 -45.29 -30.12 24.37
CA ILE A 58 -45.02 -31.47 23.82
C ILE A 58 -43.83 -31.42 22.87
N LEU A 59 -43.83 -30.47 21.94
CA LEU A 59 -42.76 -30.30 20.97
C LEU A 59 -41.40 -30.05 21.67
N ILE A 60 -41.39 -29.29 22.76
CA ILE A 60 -40.18 -29.06 23.59
C ILE A 60 -39.68 -30.36 24.24
N ARG A 61 -40.54 -31.33 24.59
CA ARG A 61 -40.09 -32.60 25.20
C ARG A 61 -39.21 -33.41 24.26
N PHE A 62 -39.41 -33.31 22.94
CA PHE A 62 -38.54 -33.96 21.95
C PHE A 62 -37.08 -33.47 22.01
N PHE A 63 -36.81 -32.27 22.53
CA PHE A 63 -35.44 -31.76 22.66
C PHE A 63 -34.55 -32.65 23.53
N SER A 64 -35.11 -33.20 24.61
CA SER A 64 -34.39 -34.14 25.48
C SER A 64 -34.05 -35.46 24.77
N PHE A 65 -34.87 -35.86 23.80
CA PHE A 65 -34.63 -37.03 22.96
C PHE A 65 -33.58 -36.74 21.90
N PHE A 66 -33.65 -35.59 21.24
CA PHE A 66 -32.67 -35.16 20.24
C PHE A 66 -31.29 -34.88 20.85
N ASP A 67 -31.21 -34.36 22.08
CA ASP A 67 -29.92 -34.14 22.76
C ASP A 67 -29.14 -35.45 23.04
N GLN A 68 -29.79 -36.62 22.97
CA GLN A 68 -29.15 -37.93 23.17
C GLN A 68 -28.45 -38.47 21.91
N CYS A 69 -28.72 -37.89 20.73
CA CYS A 69 -28.16 -38.33 19.45
C CYS A 69 -27.52 -37.13 18.73
N ASP A 70 -26.38 -37.36 18.09
CA ASP A 70 -25.71 -36.27 17.35
C ASP A 70 -26.55 -35.83 16.15
N GLU A 71 -26.96 -36.76 15.28
CA GLU A 71 -27.85 -36.48 14.15
C GLU A 71 -29.11 -37.33 14.23
N ASN A 72 -30.26 -36.69 14.08
CA ASN A 72 -31.55 -37.36 13.97
C ASN A 72 -32.33 -36.79 12.78
N SER A 73 -32.64 -37.62 11.79
CA SER A 73 -33.38 -37.21 10.59
C SER A 73 -34.78 -36.67 10.89
N PHE A 74 -35.31 -36.98 12.07
CA PHE A 74 -36.61 -36.54 12.53
C PHE A 74 -36.58 -35.11 13.13
N GLU A 75 -35.45 -34.64 13.68
CA GLU A 75 -35.34 -33.33 14.34
C GLU A 75 -35.71 -32.14 13.42
N PRO A 76 -35.29 -32.08 12.14
CA PRO A 76 -35.72 -31.02 11.23
C PRO A 76 -37.22 -30.95 10.99
N LEU A 77 -37.93 -32.09 11.03
CA LEU A 77 -39.39 -32.14 10.81
C LEU A 77 -40.15 -31.43 11.93
N VAL A 78 -39.67 -31.54 13.18
CA VAL A 78 -40.23 -30.80 14.32
C VAL A 78 -40.08 -29.29 14.10
N MET A 79 -38.92 -28.85 13.60
CA MET A 79 -38.66 -27.45 13.29
C MET A 79 -39.57 -26.93 12.16
N GLU A 80 -39.69 -27.68 11.06
CA GLU A 80 -40.58 -27.35 9.95
C GLU A 80 -42.04 -27.24 10.39
N PHE A 81 -42.48 -28.11 11.30
CA PHE A 81 -43.82 -28.05 11.85
C PHE A 81 -44.03 -26.82 12.72
N VAL A 82 -43.10 -26.48 13.62
CA VAL A 82 -43.13 -25.24 14.40
C VAL A 82 -43.19 -24.02 13.49
N GLU A 83 -42.41 -24.02 12.41
CA GLU A 83 -42.46 -22.96 11.41
C GLU A 83 -43.85 -22.84 10.79
N LYS A 84 -44.40 -23.96 10.29
CA LYS A 84 -45.74 -24.02 9.72
C LYS A 84 -46.78 -23.46 10.69
N CYS A 85 -46.69 -23.82 11.97
CA CYS A 85 -47.58 -23.30 13.00
C CYS A 85 -47.54 -21.77 13.10
N LEU A 86 -46.34 -21.20 13.14
CA LEU A 86 -46.14 -19.75 13.20
C LEU A 86 -46.59 -19.03 11.93
N LEU A 87 -46.47 -19.69 10.76
CA LEU A 87 -46.93 -19.14 9.48
C LEU A 87 -48.46 -19.04 9.40
N GLU A 88 -49.17 -20.05 9.91
CA GLU A 88 -50.63 -20.07 9.90
C GLU A 88 -51.22 -19.19 11.01
N ASN A 89 -50.57 -19.11 12.19
CA ASN A 89 -50.99 -18.25 13.28
C ASN A 89 -49.80 -17.82 14.17
N PRO A 90 -49.38 -16.54 14.16
CA PRO A 90 -48.26 -16.06 14.97
C PRO A 90 -48.45 -16.22 16.49
N ASN A 91 -49.69 -16.30 16.98
CA ASN A 91 -50.01 -16.40 18.40
C ASN A 91 -50.10 -17.86 18.91
N CYS A 92 -49.88 -18.86 18.04
CA CYS A 92 -50.01 -20.27 18.43
C CYS A 92 -48.89 -20.77 19.35
N ILE A 93 -47.78 -20.05 19.43
CA ILE A 93 -46.65 -20.35 20.32
C ILE A 93 -46.46 -19.16 21.26
N ARG A 94 -46.47 -19.43 22.57
CA ARG A 94 -46.24 -18.38 23.56
C ARG A 94 -44.81 -17.85 23.43
N PRO A 95 -44.56 -16.55 23.70
CA PRO A 95 -43.23 -15.98 23.59
C PRO A 95 -42.16 -16.73 24.42
N SER A 96 -42.53 -17.25 25.60
CA SER A 96 -41.65 -18.07 26.43
C SER A 96 -41.26 -19.40 25.79
N ASP A 97 -42.20 -20.07 25.11
CA ASP A 97 -41.94 -21.34 24.43
C ASP A 97 -41.10 -21.08 23.18
N LEU A 98 -41.40 -20.03 22.43
CA LEU A 98 -40.63 -19.62 21.25
C LEU A 98 -39.16 -19.34 21.61
N GLN A 99 -38.91 -18.69 22.75
CA GLN A 99 -37.55 -18.50 23.26
C GLN A 99 -36.83 -19.83 23.48
N ILE A 100 -37.52 -20.86 24.02
CA ILE A 100 -36.95 -22.20 24.21
C ILE A 100 -36.63 -22.84 22.85
N PHE A 101 -37.52 -22.76 21.86
CA PHE A 101 -37.28 -23.28 20.50
C PHE A 101 -36.04 -22.65 19.85
N VAL A 102 -35.99 -21.31 19.84
CA VAL A 102 -34.87 -20.60 19.21
C VAL A 102 -33.58 -20.91 19.93
N THR A 103 -33.56 -20.85 21.27
CA THR A 103 -32.36 -21.14 22.06
C THR A 103 -31.86 -22.56 21.84
N TYR A 104 -32.77 -23.53 21.78
CA TYR A 104 -32.43 -24.93 21.53
C TYR A 104 -31.77 -25.10 20.15
N TYR A 105 -32.41 -24.65 19.07
CA TYR A 105 -31.85 -24.84 17.72
C TYR A 105 -30.59 -24.03 17.47
N CYS A 106 -30.48 -22.82 18.04
CA CYS A 106 -29.23 -22.06 18.06
C CYS A 106 -28.10 -22.86 18.74
N ARG A 107 -28.35 -23.47 19.91
CA ARG A 107 -27.38 -24.32 20.60
C ARG A 107 -26.98 -25.53 19.75
N ARG A 108 -27.93 -26.16 19.03
CA ARG A 108 -27.63 -27.27 18.11
C ARG A 108 -26.78 -26.82 16.93
N CYS A 109 -27.02 -25.63 16.38
CA CYS A 109 -26.17 -25.02 15.36
C CYS A 109 -24.73 -24.79 15.87
N VAL A 110 -24.58 -24.26 17.08
CA VAL A 110 -23.26 -24.03 17.70
C VAL A 110 -22.50 -25.35 17.93
N LYS A 111 -23.22 -26.45 18.25
CA LYS A 111 -22.64 -27.80 18.34
C LYS A 111 -22.21 -28.39 16.99
N GLY A 112 -22.56 -27.75 15.86
CA GLY A 112 -22.15 -28.20 14.53
C GLY A 112 -23.03 -29.32 13.94
N ILE A 113 -24.28 -29.48 14.40
CA ILE A 113 -25.18 -30.54 13.94
C ILE A 113 -25.65 -30.30 12.51
N ARG A 114 -25.11 -31.06 11.55
CA ARG A 114 -25.15 -30.73 10.11
C ARG A 114 -26.55 -30.71 9.53
N ASN A 115 -27.38 -31.68 9.87
CA ASN A 115 -28.75 -31.78 9.38
C ASN A 115 -29.70 -30.73 10.00
N VAL A 116 -29.27 -30.02 11.04
CA VAL A 116 -30.05 -28.98 11.73
C VAL A 116 -29.69 -27.57 11.26
N ILE A 117 -28.42 -27.28 10.94
CA ILE A 117 -27.95 -25.91 10.66
C ILE A 117 -28.72 -25.24 9.51
N ARG A 118 -28.88 -25.90 8.36
CA ARG A 118 -29.58 -25.32 7.21
C ARG A 118 -31.09 -25.12 7.45
N PRO A 119 -31.82 -26.12 7.99
CA PRO A 119 -33.18 -25.92 8.45
C PRO A 119 -33.29 -24.77 9.46
N ALA A 120 -32.40 -24.69 10.45
CA ALA A 120 -32.42 -23.64 11.47
C ALA A 120 -32.22 -22.25 10.88
N LEU A 121 -31.30 -22.07 9.92
CA LEU A 121 -31.12 -20.79 9.22
C LEU A 121 -32.39 -20.38 8.45
N THR A 122 -33.07 -21.35 7.83
CA THR A 122 -34.34 -21.11 7.13
C THR A 122 -35.44 -20.74 8.11
N PHE A 123 -35.58 -21.49 9.19
CA PHE A 123 -36.52 -21.26 10.28
C PHE A 123 -36.33 -19.87 10.88
N LEU A 124 -35.11 -19.50 11.27
CA LEU A 124 -34.80 -18.18 11.85
C LEU A 124 -35.12 -17.04 10.88
N ARG A 125 -34.76 -17.19 9.60
CA ARG A 125 -35.08 -16.20 8.56
C ARG A 125 -36.60 -16.00 8.43
N ASN A 126 -37.36 -17.09 8.39
CA ASN A 126 -38.81 -17.03 8.22
C ASN A 126 -39.50 -16.52 9.50
N LEU A 127 -38.99 -16.88 10.68
CA LEU A 127 -39.43 -16.36 11.97
C LEU A 127 -39.21 -14.85 12.06
N ILE A 128 -37.98 -14.39 11.83
CA ILE A 128 -37.62 -12.97 11.95
C ILE A 128 -38.38 -12.16 10.92
N SER A 129 -38.55 -12.62 9.67
CA SER A 129 -39.30 -11.84 8.67
C SER A 129 -40.76 -11.61 9.08
N LYS A 130 -41.44 -12.60 9.64
CA LYS A 130 -42.90 -12.57 9.86
C LYS A 130 -43.35 -12.16 11.25
N THR A 131 -42.49 -12.28 12.26
CA THR A 131 -42.86 -12.03 13.66
C THR A 131 -41.99 -10.94 14.29
N ILE A 132 -42.53 -10.31 15.35
CA ILE A 132 -41.73 -9.51 16.28
C ILE A 132 -41.20 -10.49 17.33
N ILE A 133 -39.89 -10.67 17.36
CA ILE A 133 -39.23 -11.54 18.32
C ILE A 133 -38.91 -10.77 19.61
N LEU A 134 -38.84 -11.49 20.73
CA LEU A 134 -38.45 -10.91 22.00
C LEU A 134 -36.98 -10.46 21.96
N GLY A 135 -36.67 -9.31 22.56
CA GLY A 135 -35.30 -8.77 22.57
C GLY A 135 -34.28 -9.73 23.19
N ASN A 136 -34.67 -10.46 24.24
CA ASN A 136 -33.79 -11.45 24.89
C ASN A 136 -33.36 -12.64 24.00
N ILE A 137 -33.98 -12.83 22.84
CA ILE A 137 -33.61 -13.86 21.86
C ILE A 137 -32.51 -13.34 20.90
N ILE A 138 -32.42 -12.02 20.70
CA ILE A 138 -31.49 -11.38 19.75
C ILE A 138 -30.02 -11.76 20.05
N PRO A 139 -29.52 -11.68 21.31
CA PRO A 139 -28.14 -12.08 21.62
C PRO A 139 -27.83 -13.52 21.20
N VAL A 140 -28.78 -14.44 21.38
CA VAL A 140 -28.60 -15.86 21.04
C VAL A 140 -28.49 -16.05 19.53
N ILE A 141 -29.35 -15.38 18.76
CA ILE A 141 -29.33 -15.47 17.29
C ILE A 141 -28.04 -14.85 16.75
N VAL A 142 -27.71 -13.62 17.15
CA VAL A 142 -26.51 -12.91 16.67
C VAL A 142 -25.24 -13.71 16.96
N THR A 143 -25.10 -14.23 18.18
CA THR A 143 -23.96 -15.07 18.57
C THR A 143 -23.87 -16.35 17.74
N THR A 144 -25.02 -17.00 17.46
CA THR A 144 -25.06 -18.18 16.60
C THR A 144 -24.63 -17.85 15.17
N MET A 145 -25.11 -16.72 14.62
CA MET A 145 -24.74 -16.30 13.27
C MET A 145 -23.25 -16.00 13.19
N ALA A 146 -22.66 -15.36 14.21
CA ALA A 146 -21.23 -15.11 14.31
C ALA A 146 -20.40 -16.41 14.40
N ILE A 147 -20.91 -17.49 14.98
CA ILE A 147 -20.19 -18.78 15.00
C ILE A 147 -20.26 -19.48 13.63
N LEU A 148 -21.37 -19.31 12.92
CA LEU A 148 -21.59 -19.96 11.62
C LEU A 148 -20.94 -19.20 10.45
N SER A 149 -20.83 -17.87 10.53
CA SER A 149 -20.39 -17.04 9.39
C SER A 149 -18.97 -17.36 8.88
N PRO A 150 -17.95 -17.70 9.71
CA PRO A 150 -16.62 -18.02 9.18
C PRO A 150 -16.59 -19.26 8.29
N GLN A 151 -17.65 -20.09 8.33
CA GLN A 151 -17.79 -21.27 7.49
C GLN A 151 -18.47 -20.89 6.18
N GLU A 152 -17.74 -20.96 5.06
CA GLU A 152 -18.24 -20.59 3.73
C GLU A 152 -19.58 -21.27 3.38
N LEU A 153 -19.77 -22.52 3.82
CA LEU A 153 -20.98 -23.30 3.60
C LEU A 153 -22.26 -22.67 4.17
N TYR A 154 -22.12 -21.88 5.24
CA TYR A 154 -23.24 -21.32 6.01
C TYR A 154 -23.29 -19.79 6.00
N PHE A 155 -22.24 -19.12 5.51
CA PHE A 155 -22.14 -17.66 5.47
C PHE A 155 -23.38 -16.99 4.87
N SER A 156 -23.81 -17.39 3.68
CA SER A 156 -24.97 -16.78 3.00
C SER A 156 -26.25 -16.87 3.84
N GLY A 157 -26.49 -18.00 4.52
CA GLY A 157 -27.64 -18.17 5.40
C GLY A 157 -27.55 -17.29 6.63
N ALA A 158 -26.38 -17.28 7.30
CA ALA A 158 -26.15 -16.47 8.48
C ALA A 158 -26.24 -14.96 8.20
N PHE A 159 -25.65 -14.51 7.09
CA PHE A 159 -25.70 -13.13 6.62
C PHE A 159 -27.13 -12.66 6.36
N ASN A 160 -27.94 -13.48 5.68
CA ASN A 160 -29.34 -13.15 5.40
C ASN A 160 -30.20 -13.03 6.66
N VAL A 161 -29.97 -13.92 7.65
CA VAL A 161 -30.63 -13.82 8.96
C VAL A 161 -30.25 -12.51 9.64
N MET A 162 -28.96 -12.15 9.65
CA MET A 162 -28.49 -10.89 10.22
C MET A 162 -29.08 -9.68 9.50
N LYS A 163 -29.13 -9.68 8.17
CA LYS A 163 -29.72 -8.58 7.40
C LYS A 163 -31.17 -8.31 7.79
N LEU A 164 -31.97 -9.35 8.01
CA LEU A 164 -33.35 -9.21 8.50
C LEU A 164 -33.43 -8.62 9.92
N ILE A 165 -32.50 -8.97 10.81
CA ILE A 165 -32.42 -8.37 12.16
C ILE A 165 -32.20 -6.86 12.04
N PHE A 166 -31.31 -6.45 11.13
CA PHE A 166 -30.97 -5.05 10.88
C PHE A 166 -32.04 -4.25 10.15
N GLU A 167 -32.81 -4.89 9.26
CA GLU A 167 -33.96 -4.28 8.61
C GLU A 167 -35.14 -4.07 9.59
N LYS A 168 -35.11 -4.74 10.75
CA LYS A 168 -36.07 -4.56 11.85
C LYS A 168 -35.50 -3.66 12.96
N HIS A 169 -36.31 -3.44 14.00
CA HIS A 169 -35.97 -2.57 15.14
C HIS A 169 -34.84 -3.09 16.05
N TYR A 170 -34.17 -4.19 15.69
CA TYR A 170 -33.14 -4.84 16.50
C TYR A 170 -31.71 -4.48 16.08
N GLY A 171 -31.53 -3.74 14.98
CA GLY A 171 -30.19 -3.43 14.44
C GLY A 171 -29.24 -2.75 15.43
N GLY A 172 -29.74 -1.82 16.25
CA GLY A 172 -28.93 -1.14 17.26
C GLY A 172 -28.41 -2.10 18.34
N GLU A 173 -29.27 -2.99 18.85
CA GLU A 173 -28.88 -4.04 19.81
C GLU A 173 -27.88 -5.02 19.17
N ALA A 174 -28.13 -5.45 17.93
CA ALA A 174 -27.26 -6.37 17.20
C ALA A 174 -25.85 -5.81 16.97
N ILE A 175 -25.71 -4.50 16.71
CA ILE A 175 -24.38 -3.84 16.61
C ILE A 175 -23.61 -3.98 17.92
N ILE A 176 -24.25 -3.65 19.05
CA ILE A 176 -23.61 -3.69 20.36
C ILE A 176 -23.16 -5.12 20.67
N ILE A 177 -23.97 -6.12 20.33
CA ILE A 177 -23.61 -7.53 20.51
C ILE A 177 -22.40 -7.89 19.63
N LEU A 178 -22.41 -7.57 18.33
CA LEU A 178 -21.28 -7.85 17.44
C LEU A 178 -19.98 -7.20 17.94
N GLN A 179 -20.05 -5.94 18.36
CA GLN A 179 -18.92 -5.20 18.94
C GLN A 179 -18.35 -5.91 20.18
N LYS A 180 -19.20 -6.36 21.10
CA LYS A 180 -18.77 -7.13 22.28
C LYS A 180 -18.16 -8.48 21.92
N LEU A 181 -18.72 -9.18 20.93
CA LEU A 181 -18.17 -10.45 20.47
C LEU A 181 -16.78 -10.28 19.84
N MET A 182 -16.56 -9.21 19.08
CA MET A 182 -15.27 -8.92 18.43
C MET A 182 -14.15 -8.71 19.46
N SER A 183 -14.41 -7.98 20.54
CA SER A 183 -13.42 -7.72 21.60
C SER A 183 -13.47 -8.74 22.75
N ALA A 184 -14.28 -9.79 22.62
CA ALA A 184 -14.62 -10.74 23.69
C ALA A 184 -15.02 -10.07 25.03
N ASP A 185 -15.66 -8.90 24.95
CA ASP A 185 -16.16 -8.13 26.10
C ASP A 185 -17.51 -8.69 26.57
N LEU A 186 -17.45 -9.89 27.16
CA LEU A 186 -18.58 -10.61 27.71
C LEU A 186 -18.39 -10.80 29.22
N PRO A 187 -19.47 -10.86 30.02
CA PRO A 187 -19.38 -11.14 31.45
C PRO A 187 -18.58 -12.42 31.74
N ASP A 188 -17.75 -12.42 32.78
CA ASP A 188 -16.90 -13.56 33.18
C ASP A 188 -17.70 -14.85 33.41
N GLU A 189 -18.93 -14.72 33.90
CA GLU A 189 -19.88 -15.82 34.08
C GLU A 189 -20.22 -16.53 32.76
N ILE A 190 -20.25 -15.81 31.63
CA ILE A 190 -20.50 -16.38 30.31
C ILE A 190 -19.20 -16.99 29.76
N LEU A 191 -18.08 -16.27 29.86
CA LEU A 191 -16.80 -16.71 29.33
C LEU A 191 -16.33 -18.02 29.98
N SER A 192 -16.51 -18.17 31.30
CA SER A 192 -16.14 -19.37 32.05
C SER A 192 -16.90 -20.64 31.63
N ASN A 193 -18.04 -20.50 30.96
CA ASN A 193 -18.86 -21.61 30.46
C ASN A 193 -18.58 -21.95 28.99
N LEU A 194 -17.71 -21.21 28.30
CA LEU A 194 -17.40 -21.39 26.89
C LEU A 194 -15.98 -21.89 26.69
N SER A 195 -15.76 -22.69 25.63
CA SER A 195 -14.39 -23.05 25.24
C SER A 195 -13.69 -21.85 24.60
N THR A 196 -12.37 -21.75 24.78
CA THR A 196 -11.55 -20.72 24.11
C THR A 196 -11.76 -20.72 22.59
N PHE A 197 -11.86 -21.91 21.98
CA PHE A 197 -12.13 -22.06 20.55
C PHE A 197 -13.47 -21.42 20.15
N THR A 198 -14.51 -21.59 20.97
CA THR A 198 -15.83 -21.01 20.74
C THR A 198 -15.80 -19.49 20.80
N VAL A 199 -15.10 -18.90 21.78
CA VAL A 199 -14.97 -17.44 21.89
C VAL A 199 -14.21 -16.86 20.69
N ILE A 200 -13.14 -17.53 20.26
CA ILE A 200 -12.39 -17.14 19.05
C ILE A 200 -13.30 -17.21 17.81
N ALA A 201 -14.08 -18.29 17.65
CA ALA A 201 -15.00 -18.44 16.53
C ALA A 201 -16.06 -17.32 16.50
N MET A 202 -16.60 -16.94 17.66
CA MET A 202 -17.51 -15.80 17.78
C MET A 202 -16.86 -14.50 17.31
N ALA A 203 -15.63 -14.20 17.77
CA ALA A 203 -14.92 -12.99 17.39
C ALA A 203 -14.64 -12.94 15.87
N ARG A 204 -14.17 -14.05 15.29
CA ARG A 204 -13.89 -14.18 13.85
C ARG A 204 -15.13 -13.86 13.01
N GLY A 205 -16.26 -14.50 13.31
CA GLY A 205 -17.45 -14.28 12.51
C GLY A 205 -18.19 -12.99 12.83
N ALA A 206 -18.00 -12.42 14.03
CA ALA A 206 -18.46 -11.08 14.33
C ALA A 206 -17.73 -10.05 13.47
N VAL A 207 -16.40 -10.15 13.31
CA VAL A 207 -15.62 -9.31 12.36
C VAL A 207 -16.17 -9.42 10.95
N ASP A 208 -16.33 -10.65 10.45
CA ASP A 208 -16.76 -10.92 9.08
C ASP A 208 -18.18 -10.37 8.81
N LEU A 209 -19.15 -10.65 9.70
CA LEU A 209 -20.50 -10.12 9.60
C LEU A 209 -20.51 -8.59 9.71
N TYR A 210 -19.81 -8.02 10.67
CA TYR A 210 -19.80 -6.58 10.91
C TYR A 210 -19.29 -5.83 9.68
N THR A 211 -18.22 -6.30 9.04
CA THR A 211 -17.76 -5.68 7.79
C THR A 211 -18.71 -5.92 6.62
N MET A 212 -19.18 -7.15 6.41
CA MET A 212 -20.02 -7.47 5.24
C MET A 212 -21.37 -6.75 5.29
N LEU A 213 -21.96 -6.58 6.47
CA LEU A 213 -23.26 -5.95 6.65
C LEU A 213 -23.24 -4.45 6.35
N PHE A 214 -22.13 -3.76 6.62
CA PHE A 214 -22.04 -2.30 6.48
C PHE A 214 -21.19 -1.84 5.30
N TRP A 215 -20.17 -2.61 4.91
CA TRP A 215 -19.19 -2.23 3.89
C TRP A 215 -19.01 -3.27 2.77
N GLY A 216 -19.70 -4.41 2.86
CA GLY A 216 -19.71 -5.44 1.83
C GLY A 216 -20.45 -5.05 0.54
N PRO A 217 -20.46 -5.94 -0.46
CA PRO A 217 -21.23 -5.77 -1.70
C PRO A 217 -22.74 -5.66 -1.46
N ASP A 218 -23.29 -6.50 -0.58
CA ASP A 218 -24.72 -6.61 -0.30
C ASP A 218 -25.14 -5.92 1.01
N ARG A 219 -24.41 -4.86 1.39
CA ARG A 219 -24.60 -4.10 2.63
C ARG A 219 -26.02 -3.55 2.82
N ILE A 220 -26.36 -3.26 4.07
CA ILE A 220 -27.59 -2.59 4.46
C ILE A 220 -27.52 -1.13 4.01
N LYS A 221 -28.45 -0.68 3.16
CA LYS A 221 -28.42 0.67 2.56
C LYS A 221 -29.01 1.75 3.46
N ASN A 222 -29.92 1.40 4.36
CA ASN A 222 -30.68 2.36 5.16
C ASN A 222 -30.03 2.69 6.51
N MET A 223 -28.84 2.17 6.77
CA MET A 223 -28.11 2.38 8.02
C MET A 223 -26.68 2.75 7.67
N GLU A 224 -26.31 3.99 7.93
CA GLU A 224 -24.94 4.46 7.76
C GLU A 224 -24.14 4.13 9.02
N MET A 225 -23.08 3.33 8.84
CA MET A 225 -22.10 3.06 9.89
C MET A 225 -20.82 3.83 9.56
N PRO A 226 -20.42 4.81 10.38
CA PRO A 226 -19.15 5.50 10.20
C PRO A 226 -17.99 4.50 10.20
N LEU A 227 -17.00 4.71 9.33
CA LEU A 227 -15.91 3.77 9.12
C LEU A 227 -14.93 3.74 10.30
N THR A 228 -14.54 4.91 10.83
CA THR A 228 -13.52 5.00 11.90
C THR A 228 -13.89 4.20 13.16
N PRO A 229 -15.12 4.30 13.72
CA PRO A 229 -15.53 3.45 14.84
C PRO A 229 -15.52 1.96 14.48
N MET A 230 -15.87 1.60 13.24
CA MET A 230 -15.79 0.20 12.81
C MET A 230 -14.35 -0.32 12.80
N LEU A 231 -13.41 0.47 12.28
CA LEU A 231 -11.99 0.14 12.28
C LEU A 231 -11.43 0.02 13.71
N GLU A 232 -11.89 0.83 14.66
CA GLU A 232 -11.49 0.69 16.07
C GLU A 232 -11.86 -0.70 16.64
N TYR A 233 -13.04 -1.23 16.30
CA TYR A 233 -13.42 -2.58 16.73
C TYR A 233 -12.65 -3.68 15.99
N LEU A 234 -12.27 -3.48 14.72
CA LEU A 234 -11.34 -4.40 14.04
C LEU A 234 -9.99 -4.45 14.77
N PHE A 235 -9.48 -3.29 15.21
CA PHE A 235 -8.25 -3.21 15.98
C PHE A 235 -8.37 -3.96 17.31
N LYS A 236 -9.44 -3.73 18.08
CA LYS A 236 -9.71 -4.46 19.34
C LYS A 236 -9.82 -5.97 19.13
N ALA A 237 -10.37 -6.41 18.00
CA ALA A 237 -10.47 -7.83 17.68
C ALA A 237 -9.10 -8.50 17.47
N ILE A 238 -8.14 -7.77 16.91
CA ILE A 238 -6.75 -8.24 16.79
C ILE A 238 -6.08 -8.33 18.16
N GLU A 239 -6.30 -7.33 19.04
CA GLU A 239 -5.78 -7.35 20.41
C GLU A 239 -6.32 -8.52 21.23
N PHE A 240 -7.54 -8.97 20.93
CA PHE A 240 -8.13 -10.13 21.58
C PHE A 240 -7.40 -11.44 21.21
N HIS A 241 -7.25 -11.76 19.92
CA HIS A 241 -6.63 -13.03 19.52
C HIS A 241 -6.10 -13.06 18.08
N ARG A 242 -4.88 -13.60 17.89
CA ARG A 242 -4.19 -13.66 16.58
C ARG A 242 -4.95 -14.36 15.45
N LEU A 243 -5.74 -15.40 15.77
CA LEU A 243 -6.54 -16.12 14.76
C LEU A 243 -7.66 -15.28 14.11
N VAL A 244 -7.92 -14.08 14.63
CA VAL A 244 -8.89 -13.14 14.05
C VAL A 244 -8.28 -12.32 12.90
N CYS A 245 -6.95 -12.30 12.76
CA CYS A 245 -6.25 -11.56 11.71
C CYS A 245 -6.71 -11.96 10.29
N THR A 246 -7.07 -13.23 10.06
CA THR A 246 -7.57 -13.68 8.75
C THR A 246 -8.83 -12.93 8.34
N GLU A 247 -9.83 -12.84 9.23
CA GLU A 247 -11.07 -12.11 8.94
C GLU A 247 -10.85 -10.60 8.92
N VAL A 248 -9.95 -10.05 9.76
CA VAL A 248 -9.64 -8.62 9.72
C VAL A 248 -8.94 -8.20 8.42
N LEU A 249 -7.99 -8.99 7.91
CA LEU A 249 -7.36 -8.71 6.62
C LEU A 249 -8.35 -8.84 5.45
N LYS A 250 -9.26 -9.82 5.51
CA LYS A 250 -10.38 -9.90 4.55
C LYS A 250 -11.25 -8.64 4.62
N SER A 251 -11.60 -8.18 5.82
CA SER A 251 -12.36 -6.96 6.03
C SER A 251 -11.66 -5.73 5.47
N LEU A 252 -10.37 -5.56 5.76
CA LEU A 252 -9.56 -4.48 5.19
C LEU A 252 -9.50 -4.55 3.67
N SER A 253 -9.36 -5.74 3.09
CA SER A 253 -9.35 -5.90 1.64
C SER A 253 -10.63 -5.38 0.99
N VAL A 254 -11.79 -5.63 1.60
CA VAL A 254 -13.08 -5.15 1.09
C VAL A 254 -13.19 -3.64 1.17
N ILE A 255 -12.74 -3.06 2.29
CA ILE A 255 -12.74 -1.61 2.51
C ILE A 255 -11.78 -0.92 1.53
N VAL A 256 -10.51 -1.36 1.48
CA VAL A 256 -9.46 -0.74 0.66
C VAL A 256 -9.75 -0.88 -0.83
N VAL A 257 -10.09 -2.08 -1.31
CA VAL A 257 -10.29 -2.33 -2.74
C VAL A 257 -11.49 -1.58 -3.28
N LYS A 258 -12.60 -1.55 -2.51
CA LYS A 258 -13.87 -1.00 -3.00
C LYS A 258 -14.05 0.48 -2.65
N HIS A 259 -13.51 0.92 -1.52
CA HIS A 259 -13.78 2.24 -0.95
C HIS A 259 -12.50 3.06 -0.72
N GLY A 260 -11.31 2.52 -1.01
CA GLY A 260 -10.02 3.16 -0.73
C GLY A 260 -9.88 4.61 -1.23
N ALA A 261 -10.32 4.89 -2.47
CA ALA A 261 -10.23 6.22 -3.06
C ALA A 261 -11.14 7.28 -2.39
N GLU A 262 -12.15 6.84 -1.63
CA GLU A 262 -13.13 7.69 -0.94
C GLU A 262 -12.83 7.83 0.56
N LEU A 263 -11.83 7.13 1.08
CA LEU A 263 -11.52 7.14 2.51
C LEU A 263 -10.88 8.48 2.93
N ASP A 264 -11.36 9.00 4.05
CA ASP A 264 -10.79 10.18 4.69
C ASP A 264 -9.44 9.86 5.40
N PRO A 265 -8.62 10.88 5.71
CA PRO A 265 -7.31 10.68 6.34
C PRO A 265 -7.35 9.92 7.68
N ALA A 266 -8.38 10.11 8.52
CA ALA A 266 -8.47 9.45 9.82
C ALA A 266 -8.83 7.96 9.68
N SER A 267 -9.68 7.63 8.71
CA SER A 267 -9.94 6.25 8.33
C SER A 267 -8.68 5.56 7.78
N TRP A 268 -7.89 6.25 6.94
CA TRP A 268 -6.62 5.72 6.45
C TRP A 268 -5.60 5.46 7.57
N GLU A 269 -5.45 6.39 8.51
CA GLU A 269 -4.57 6.19 9.66
C GLU A 269 -4.98 4.97 10.49
N SER A 270 -6.29 4.74 10.64
CA SER A 270 -6.81 3.55 11.32
C SER A 270 -6.51 2.26 10.56
N VAL A 271 -6.59 2.26 9.22
CA VAL A 271 -6.21 1.11 8.37
C VAL A 271 -4.73 0.80 8.52
N LEU A 272 -3.85 1.81 8.42
CA LEU A 272 -2.40 1.62 8.57
C LEU A 272 -2.05 1.11 9.96
N LYS A 273 -2.65 1.68 11.01
CA LYS A 273 -2.47 1.22 12.40
C LYS A 273 -2.85 -0.25 12.59
N ILE A 274 -3.92 -0.71 11.95
CA ILE A 274 -4.31 -2.12 11.97
C ILE A 274 -3.25 -2.99 11.28
N LEU A 275 -2.77 -2.59 10.10
CA LEU A 275 -1.76 -3.35 9.36
C LEU A 275 -0.43 -3.43 10.13
N PHE A 276 0.02 -2.32 10.72
CA PHE A 276 1.18 -2.34 11.63
C PHE A 276 0.95 -3.32 12.76
N LYS A 277 -0.22 -3.28 13.41
CA LYS A 277 -0.51 -4.20 14.50
C LYS A 277 -0.48 -5.66 14.08
N VAL A 278 -0.99 -5.99 12.89
CA VAL A 278 -0.89 -7.36 12.34
C VAL A 278 0.57 -7.75 12.11
N SER A 279 1.41 -6.82 11.64
CA SER A 279 2.83 -7.08 11.40
C SER A 279 3.68 -7.29 12.64
N GLU A 280 3.21 -6.81 13.80
CA GLU A 280 3.89 -6.96 15.09
C GLU A 280 3.57 -8.28 15.81
N ILE A 281 2.60 -9.07 15.33
CA ILE A 281 2.17 -10.29 16.04
C ILE A 281 3.06 -11.46 15.64
N ASP A 282 3.77 -12.00 16.62
CA ASP A 282 4.62 -13.18 16.46
C ASP A 282 3.87 -14.36 15.85
N ASP A 283 4.56 -15.06 14.94
CA ASP A 283 4.10 -16.21 14.14
C ASP A 283 2.90 -15.96 13.20
N VAL A 284 2.27 -14.78 13.19
CA VAL A 284 1.11 -14.52 12.30
C VAL A 284 1.53 -14.43 10.85
N LEU A 285 2.65 -13.75 10.59
CA LEU A 285 3.22 -13.59 9.25
C LEU A 285 4.20 -14.71 8.89
N GLU A 286 4.06 -15.89 9.51
CA GLU A 286 4.64 -17.15 9.03
C GLU A 286 3.62 -17.99 8.24
N ASP A 287 2.33 -17.73 8.41
CA ASP A 287 1.25 -18.39 7.67
C ASP A 287 1.14 -17.81 6.24
N GLU A 288 1.43 -18.65 5.24
CA GLU A 288 1.44 -18.26 3.82
C GLU A 288 0.08 -17.67 3.36
N ASP A 289 -1.04 -18.14 3.91
CA ASP A 289 -2.37 -17.64 3.57
C ASP A 289 -2.65 -16.25 4.15
N ILE A 290 -2.08 -15.95 5.32
CA ILE A 290 -2.14 -14.63 5.95
C ILE A 290 -1.19 -13.66 5.23
N ILE A 291 0.03 -14.09 4.92
CA ILE A 291 1.00 -13.28 4.14
C ILE A 291 0.37 -12.84 2.82
N LYS A 292 -0.26 -13.76 2.07
CA LYS A 292 -0.95 -13.45 0.82
C LYS A 292 -2.06 -12.41 1.00
N LYS A 293 -2.84 -12.49 2.09
CA LYS A 293 -3.90 -11.51 2.37
C LYS A 293 -3.33 -10.16 2.77
N PHE A 294 -2.25 -10.14 3.54
CA PHE A 294 -1.56 -8.94 3.97
C PHE A 294 -0.97 -8.20 2.75
N ASP A 295 -0.18 -8.90 1.95
CA ASP A 295 0.40 -8.39 0.70
C ASP A 295 -0.70 -7.91 -0.27
N TYR A 296 -1.81 -8.65 -0.38
CA TYR A 296 -2.93 -8.23 -1.21
C TYR A 296 -3.49 -6.86 -0.80
N VAL A 297 -3.64 -6.60 0.50
CA VAL A 297 -4.09 -5.29 1.00
C VAL A 297 -3.04 -4.22 0.72
N VAL A 298 -1.77 -4.46 1.09
CA VAL A 298 -0.68 -3.49 0.90
C VAL A 298 -0.47 -3.14 -0.57
N SER A 299 -0.50 -4.13 -1.45
CA SER A 299 -0.41 -3.94 -2.90
C SER A 299 -1.56 -3.08 -3.46
N HIS A 300 -2.78 -3.21 -2.93
CA HIS A 300 -3.89 -2.34 -3.32
C HIS A 300 -3.74 -0.91 -2.80
N ILE A 301 -3.23 -0.73 -1.57
CA ILE A 301 -2.90 0.60 -1.06
C ILE A 301 -1.81 1.23 -1.94
N CYS A 302 -0.78 0.48 -2.31
CA CYS A 302 0.27 0.94 -3.22
C CYS A 302 -0.31 1.43 -4.54
N LYS A 303 -1.25 0.70 -5.14
CA LYS A 303 -1.95 1.16 -6.35
C LYS A 303 -2.71 2.46 -6.12
N ILE A 304 -3.40 2.62 -4.99
CA ILE A 304 -4.11 3.87 -4.71
C ILE A 304 -3.13 5.04 -4.57
N VAL A 305 -1.96 4.82 -3.95
CA VAL A 305 -0.87 5.79 -3.84
C VAL A 305 -0.34 6.18 -5.22
N THR A 306 -0.02 5.21 -6.09
CA THR A 306 0.52 5.52 -7.43
C THR A 306 -0.49 6.24 -8.33
N HIS A 307 -1.79 6.06 -8.11
CA HIS A 307 -2.84 6.79 -8.82
C HIS A 307 -3.12 8.19 -8.24
N GLY A 308 -2.45 8.59 -7.16
CA GLY A 308 -2.64 9.91 -6.53
C GLY A 308 -3.95 10.09 -5.77
N ASN A 309 -4.67 9.00 -5.49
CA ASN A 309 -5.97 9.03 -4.78
C ASN A 309 -5.83 8.70 -3.28
N PHE A 310 -4.61 8.49 -2.80
CA PHE A 310 -4.36 8.18 -1.40
C PHE A 310 -4.40 9.45 -0.54
N GLN A 311 -5.31 9.49 0.44
CA GLN A 311 -5.49 10.61 1.36
C GLN A 311 -4.82 10.39 2.73
N GLY A 312 -4.17 9.23 2.94
CA GLY A 312 -3.45 8.90 4.17
C GLY A 312 -2.02 9.43 4.20
N SER A 313 -1.30 9.16 5.29
CA SER A 313 0.14 9.49 5.41
C SER A 313 0.97 8.60 4.50
N ILE A 314 1.56 9.20 3.45
CA ILE A 314 2.46 8.50 2.52
C ILE A 314 3.69 7.95 3.28
N GLU A 315 4.18 8.71 4.25
CA GLU A 315 5.32 8.31 5.10
C GLU A 315 4.98 7.06 5.91
N HIS A 316 3.89 7.07 6.68
CA HIS A 316 3.48 5.89 7.47
C HIS A 316 3.22 4.67 6.60
N PHE A 317 2.66 4.86 5.40
CA PHE A 317 2.46 3.74 4.47
C PHE A 317 3.79 3.13 4.02
N PHE A 318 4.76 3.95 3.61
CA PHE A 318 6.05 3.42 3.18
C PHE A 318 6.90 2.89 4.33
N ASP A 319 6.72 3.38 5.55
CA ASP A 319 7.32 2.78 6.75
C ASP A 319 6.78 1.35 6.98
N LEU A 320 5.47 1.13 6.76
CA LEU A 320 4.87 -0.21 6.83
C LEU A 320 5.46 -1.14 5.75
N VAL A 321 5.54 -0.66 4.50
CA VAL A 321 6.13 -1.42 3.39
C VAL A 321 7.60 -1.74 3.68
N GLU A 322 8.33 -0.81 4.29
CA GLU A 322 9.74 -1.00 4.64
C GLU A 322 9.95 -2.03 5.75
N VAL A 323 9.15 -1.97 6.82
CA VAL A 323 9.19 -2.94 7.92
C VAL A 323 8.82 -4.34 7.44
N THR A 324 7.87 -4.43 6.51
CA THR A 324 7.35 -5.71 5.98
C THR A 324 7.95 -6.11 4.64
N ALA A 325 9.04 -5.49 4.21
CA ALA A 325 9.56 -5.60 2.84
C ALA A 325 9.76 -7.04 2.35
N THR A 326 10.21 -7.95 3.21
CA THR A 326 10.45 -9.36 2.87
C THR A 326 9.18 -10.14 2.53
N LEU A 327 8.00 -9.58 2.80
CA LEU A 327 6.70 -10.18 2.56
C LEU A 327 5.98 -9.60 1.35
N GLN A 328 6.49 -8.49 0.80
CA GLN A 328 5.79 -7.70 -0.22
C GLN A 328 6.12 -8.15 -1.64
N ALA A 329 5.15 -7.97 -2.54
CA ALA A 329 5.36 -8.08 -3.97
C ALA A 329 6.32 -7.00 -4.51
N ASP A 330 6.95 -7.30 -5.64
CA ASP A 330 7.90 -6.39 -6.31
C ASP A 330 7.32 -5.00 -6.57
N GLU A 331 6.02 -4.89 -6.92
CA GLU A 331 5.36 -3.61 -7.23
C GLU A 331 5.50 -2.62 -6.06
N ALA A 332 5.16 -3.04 -4.84
CA ALA A 332 5.24 -2.19 -3.65
C ALA A 332 6.68 -1.81 -3.29
N LEU A 333 7.62 -2.75 -3.46
CA LEU A 333 9.04 -2.51 -3.20
C LEU A 333 9.66 -1.53 -4.20
N LEU A 334 9.29 -1.64 -5.47
CA LEU A 334 9.77 -0.73 -6.51
C LEU A 334 9.26 0.70 -6.29
N THR A 335 8.03 0.87 -5.80
CA THR A 335 7.47 2.18 -5.44
C THR A 335 8.10 2.73 -4.16
N LEU A 336 8.36 1.89 -3.14
CA LEU A 336 9.11 2.29 -1.95
C LEU A 336 10.50 2.82 -2.32
N ILE A 337 11.19 2.15 -3.25
CA ILE A 337 12.51 2.58 -3.73
C ILE A 337 12.44 3.98 -4.36
N ASP A 338 11.44 4.24 -5.21
CA ASP A 338 11.26 5.57 -5.83
C ASP A 338 10.99 6.63 -4.77
N TYR A 339 10.08 6.35 -3.83
CA TYR A 339 9.74 7.26 -2.75
C TYR A 339 10.95 7.63 -1.88
N LYS A 340 11.73 6.63 -1.44
CA LYS A 340 12.92 6.87 -0.61
C LYS A 340 13.99 7.62 -1.39
N TYR A 341 14.13 7.35 -2.70
CA TYR A 341 15.06 8.08 -3.54
C TYR A 341 14.69 9.57 -3.64
N GLU A 342 13.41 9.89 -3.89
CA GLU A 342 12.93 11.27 -3.94
C GLU A 342 13.15 12.02 -2.60
N GLN A 343 12.85 11.37 -1.47
CA GLN A 343 13.10 11.96 -0.15
C GLN A 343 14.58 12.27 0.07
N ILE A 344 15.44 11.33 -0.29
CA ILE A 344 16.89 11.41 -0.07
C ILE A 344 17.53 12.52 -0.91
N VAL A 345 17.17 12.61 -2.19
CA VAL A 345 17.78 13.60 -3.11
C VAL A 345 17.50 15.01 -2.61
N SER A 346 16.37 15.23 -1.95
CA SER A 346 16.00 16.54 -1.40
C SER A 346 16.85 17.00 -0.19
N LEU A 347 17.58 16.09 0.48
CA LEU A 347 18.19 16.34 1.79
C LEU A 347 19.69 16.68 1.79
N TYR A 348 20.36 16.75 0.63
CA TYR A 348 21.72 17.24 0.25
C TYR A 348 22.91 17.28 1.26
N SER A 349 22.77 16.81 2.49
CA SER A 349 23.69 17.06 3.60
C SER A 349 24.57 15.85 3.91
N ASP A 350 24.08 14.62 3.65
CA ASP A 350 24.87 13.39 3.73
C ASP A 350 24.69 12.56 2.47
N ARG A 351 25.76 12.53 1.67
CA ARG A 351 25.80 11.98 0.31
C ARG A 351 26.01 10.45 0.25
N TYR A 352 26.40 9.82 1.37
CA TYR A 352 26.74 8.39 1.41
C TYR A 352 25.72 7.52 2.15
N GLN A 353 25.01 8.09 3.14
CA GLN A 353 23.93 7.39 3.84
C GLN A 353 22.88 6.77 2.91
N PRO A 354 22.46 7.46 1.84
CA PRO A 354 21.52 6.88 0.89
C PRO A 354 22.01 5.62 0.19
N MET A 355 23.24 5.66 -0.32
CA MET A 355 23.84 4.54 -1.03
C MET A 355 23.97 3.35 -0.09
N ARG A 356 24.37 3.61 1.16
CA ARG A 356 24.44 2.60 2.21
C ARG A 356 23.08 1.99 2.51
N TYR A 357 22.04 2.81 2.69
CA TYR A 357 20.68 2.36 2.91
C TYR A 357 20.21 1.41 1.80
N PHE A 358 20.30 1.82 0.53
CA PHE A 358 19.86 0.98 -0.58
C PHE A 358 20.66 -0.32 -0.70
N ALA A 359 21.97 -0.28 -0.40
CA ALA A 359 22.82 -1.46 -0.43
C ALA A 359 22.47 -2.45 0.70
N GLU A 360 22.40 -1.98 1.94
CA GLU A 360 22.11 -2.81 3.11
C GLU A 360 20.69 -3.39 3.06
N LYS A 361 19.71 -2.57 2.64
CA LYS A 361 18.32 -3.01 2.56
C LYS A 361 18.09 -3.94 1.37
N PHE A 362 18.35 -3.50 0.13
CA PHE A 362 17.87 -4.21 -1.06
C PHE A 362 18.90 -5.15 -1.71
N LEU A 363 20.20 -4.95 -1.48
CA LEU A 363 21.25 -5.77 -2.09
C LEU A 363 21.80 -6.87 -1.16
N ASN A 364 21.50 -6.82 0.14
CA ASN A 364 21.84 -7.92 1.04
C ASN A 364 21.18 -9.23 0.55
N HIS A 365 21.98 -10.29 0.41
CA HIS A 365 21.52 -11.59 -0.08
C HIS A 365 20.55 -12.30 0.87
N GLU A 366 20.59 -11.97 2.16
CA GLU A 366 19.71 -12.58 3.17
C GLU A 366 18.22 -12.24 2.96
N ASN A 367 17.93 -11.07 2.38
CA ASN A 367 16.56 -10.57 2.21
C ASN A 367 15.82 -11.22 1.03
N LYS A 368 16.50 -11.98 0.17
CA LYS A 368 15.92 -12.77 -0.95
C LYS A 368 14.97 -11.99 -1.90
N PHE A 369 15.20 -10.69 -2.10
CA PHE A 369 14.46 -9.91 -3.09
C PHE A 369 14.71 -10.37 -4.53
N SER A 370 13.74 -10.11 -5.42
CA SER A 370 13.85 -10.43 -6.84
C SER A 370 14.97 -9.65 -7.53
N ASP A 371 15.44 -10.18 -8.67
CA ASP A 371 16.47 -9.51 -9.48
C ASP A 371 16.01 -8.14 -9.99
N VAL A 372 14.70 -7.94 -10.20
CA VAL A 372 14.13 -6.67 -10.67
C VAL A 372 14.27 -5.59 -9.61
N VAL A 373 13.90 -5.89 -8.35
CA VAL A 373 14.04 -4.98 -7.21
C VAL A 373 15.52 -4.67 -6.95
N ARG A 374 16.36 -5.71 -6.94
CA ARG A 374 17.82 -5.56 -6.75
C ARG A 374 18.46 -4.70 -7.85
N ALA A 375 18.09 -4.92 -9.11
CA ALA A 375 18.62 -4.16 -10.24
C ALA A 375 18.23 -2.68 -10.16
N LYS A 376 17.00 -2.35 -9.72
CA LYS A 376 16.59 -0.96 -9.55
C LYS A 376 17.38 -0.25 -8.44
N ALA A 377 17.53 -0.90 -7.29
CA ALA A 377 18.35 -0.37 -6.19
C ALA A 377 19.82 -0.15 -6.62
N ALA A 378 20.41 -1.10 -7.35
CA ALA A 378 21.77 -0.97 -7.87
C ALA A 378 21.92 0.21 -8.85
N LYS A 379 20.94 0.44 -9.74
CA LYS A 379 20.95 1.61 -10.65
C LYS A 379 20.90 2.93 -9.90
N ILE A 380 20.11 3.02 -8.84
CA ILE A 380 20.06 4.23 -8.00
C ILE A 380 21.40 4.47 -7.31
N ILE A 381 22.02 3.42 -6.77
CA ILE A 381 23.36 3.53 -6.17
C ILE A 381 24.38 4.01 -7.21
N ASP A 382 24.36 3.44 -8.42
CA ASP A 382 25.26 3.87 -9.51
C ASP A 382 25.07 5.35 -9.86
N PHE A 383 23.80 5.78 -10.03
CA PHE A 383 23.46 7.18 -10.29
C PHE A 383 23.93 8.11 -9.18
N LEU A 384 23.66 7.78 -7.92
CA LEU A 384 24.12 8.55 -6.75
C LEU A 384 25.65 8.60 -6.67
N GLY A 385 26.34 7.52 -7.07
CA GLY A 385 27.80 7.46 -7.14
C GLY A 385 28.39 8.42 -8.17
N VAL A 386 27.82 8.45 -9.39
CA VAL A 386 28.23 9.39 -10.44
C VAL A 386 27.95 10.83 -10.01
N TYR A 387 26.77 11.11 -9.46
CA TYR A 387 26.41 12.44 -8.99
C TYR A 387 27.36 12.93 -7.89
N ASN A 388 27.75 12.05 -6.96
CA ASN A 388 28.72 12.38 -5.92
C ASN A 388 30.11 12.72 -6.49
N LEU A 389 30.56 12.03 -7.54
CA LEU A 389 31.81 12.35 -8.23
C LEU A 389 31.75 13.70 -8.95
N LEU A 390 30.61 14.07 -9.53
CA LEU A 390 30.41 15.35 -10.21
C LEU A 390 30.30 16.52 -9.23
N ALA A 391 29.66 16.33 -8.08
CA ALA A 391 29.45 17.39 -7.09
C ALA A 391 30.73 17.87 -6.38
N ASP A 392 31.81 17.08 -6.37
CA ASP A 392 33.11 17.47 -5.81
C ASP A 392 34.05 18.14 -6.85
N MET A 393 33.52 18.47 -8.04
CA MET A 393 34.33 19.06 -9.11
C MET A 393 34.54 20.57 -8.93
N PRO A 394 35.75 21.10 -9.24
CA PRO A 394 35.99 22.54 -9.23
C PRO A 394 35.04 23.25 -10.20
N LYS A 395 34.34 24.28 -9.71
CA LYS A 395 33.45 25.10 -10.53
C LYS A 395 34.20 26.29 -11.12
N HIS A 396 34.03 26.50 -12.42
CA HIS A 396 34.66 27.62 -13.12
C HIS A 396 33.63 28.40 -13.94
N VAL A 397 33.80 29.72 -13.96
CA VAL A 397 33.13 30.58 -14.95
C VAL A 397 34.12 30.87 -16.06
N GLU A 398 33.71 30.66 -17.31
CA GLU A 398 34.52 30.95 -18.48
C GLU A 398 33.87 32.01 -19.37
N LEU A 399 34.68 32.90 -19.92
CA LEU A 399 34.28 33.87 -20.94
C LEU A 399 35.29 33.85 -22.08
N LYS A 400 34.82 33.71 -23.32
CA LYS A 400 35.63 33.60 -24.53
C LYS A 400 35.35 34.73 -25.50
N ALA A 401 36.37 35.23 -26.16
CA ALA A 401 36.23 36.28 -27.17
C ALA A 401 37.26 36.13 -28.31
N ILE A 402 36.92 36.71 -29.46
CA ILE A 402 37.85 36.88 -30.58
C ILE A 402 38.91 37.91 -30.19
N LEU A 403 40.17 37.61 -30.43
CA LEU A 403 41.29 38.49 -30.11
C LEU A 403 41.81 39.19 -31.36
N ARG A 404 41.48 40.48 -31.52
CA ARG A 404 41.83 41.26 -32.73
C ARG A 404 43.28 41.73 -32.77
N ASN A 405 43.92 41.95 -31.63
CA ASN A 405 45.30 42.45 -31.54
C ASN A 405 46.07 41.69 -30.47
N PHE A 406 46.68 40.57 -30.89
CA PHE A 406 47.39 39.67 -29.99
C PHE A 406 48.51 40.36 -29.21
N ASP A 407 49.38 41.12 -29.88
CA ASP A 407 50.60 41.68 -29.26
C ASP A 407 50.28 42.75 -28.21
N LEU A 408 49.24 43.56 -28.47
CA LEU A 408 48.75 44.56 -27.51
C LEU A 408 48.20 43.88 -26.25
N THR A 409 47.29 42.92 -26.42
CA THR A 409 46.65 42.22 -25.29
C THR A 409 47.65 41.34 -24.55
N PHE A 410 48.63 40.74 -25.24
CA PHE A 410 49.74 40.02 -24.60
C PHE A 410 50.56 40.95 -23.69
N SER A 411 50.91 42.14 -24.19
CA SER A 411 51.64 43.14 -23.39
C SER A 411 50.84 43.63 -22.18
N GLN A 412 49.52 43.83 -22.36
CA GLN A 412 48.62 44.20 -21.27
C GLN A 412 48.49 43.07 -20.24
N ALA A 413 48.26 41.83 -20.66
CA ALA A 413 48.17 40.67 -19.78
C ALA A 413 49.47 40.48 -18.97
N GLN A 414 50.63 40.71 -19.59
CA GLN A 414 51.93 40.68 -18.92
C GLN A 414 52.09 41.81 -17.89
N GLN A 415 51.57 43.01 -18.17
CA GLN A 415 51.54 44.11 -17.20
C GLN A 415 50.59 43.82 -16.04
N PHE A 416 49.41 43.28 -16.32
CA PHE A 416 48.43 42.88 -15.29
C PHE A 416 48.97 41.77 -14.39
N CYS A 417 49.69 40.79 -14.97
CA CYS A 417 50.30 39.68 -14.24
C CYS A 417 51.77 39.96 -13.91
N PHE A 418 52.09 41.20 -13.48
CA PHE A 418 53.46 41.68 -13.33
C PHE A 418 54.37 40.68 -12.59
N GLY A 419 55.50 40.34 -13.21
CA GLY A 419 56.49 39.39 -12.66
C GLY A 419 56.27 37.93 -13.04
N GLN A 420 55.21 37.60 -13.77
CA GLN A 420 54.99 36.24 -14.29
C GLN A 420 55.42 36.11 -15.75
N ILE A 421 56.07 34.99 -16.06
CA ILE A 421 56.35 34.56 -17.43
C ILE A 421 55.19 33.67 -17.85
N PRO A 422 54.50 33.93 -18.98
CA PRO A 422 53.40 33.08 -19.41
C PRO A 422 53.89 31.68 -19.73
N GLN A 423 53.10 30.68 -19.36
CA GLN A 423 53.34 29.32 -19.79
C GLN A 423 52.89 29.17 -21.25
N ILE A 424 53.80 28.74 -22.12
CA ILE A 424 53.51 28.51 -23.54
C ILE A 424 53.21 27.03 -23.74
N LEU A 425 51.98 26.71 -24.09
CA LEU A 425 51.49 25.35 -24.25
C LEU A 425 51.12 25.12 -25.72
N LYS A 426 51.89 24.27 -26.41
CA LYS A 426 51.56 23.82 -27.78
C LYS A 426 50.76 22.53 -27.67
N GLN A 427 49.55 22.53 -28.20
CA GLN A 427 48.59 21.45 -27.99
C GLN A 427 47.99 20.96 -29.30
N PHE A 428 47.87 19.63 -29.41
CA PHE A 428 47.00 18.97 -30.38
C PHE A 428 45.79 18.44 -29.62
N VAL A 429 44.60 18.94 -29.94
CA VAL A 429 43.37 18.62 -29.20
C VAL A 429 42.46 17.78 -30.08
N SER A 430 42.17 16.55 -29.67
CA SER A 430 41.18 15.68 -30.30
C SER A 430 39.89 15.65 -29.51
N TYR A 431 38.76 15.87 -30.19
CA TYR A 431 37.41 15.79 -29.63
C TYR A 431 36.75 14.50 -30.11
N PHE A 432 36.08 13.78 -29.20
CA PHE A 432 35.42 12.51 -29.49
C PHE A 432 33.90 12.66 -29.42
N VAL A 433 33.16 11.79 -30.09
CA VAL A 433 31.70 11.78 -30.02
C VAL A 433 31.26 11.19 -28.67
N SER A 434 30.58 11.97 -27.84
CA SER A 434 30.05 11.52 -26.55
C SER A 434 28.54 11.69 -26.51
N HIS A 435 27.84 10.75 -25.86
CA HIS A 435 26.39 10.81 -25.65
C HIS A 435 26.02 11.72 -24.46
N ASN A 436 26.92 11.80 -23.47
CA ASN A 436 26.76 12.64 -22.29
C ASN A 436 27.94 13.64 -22.29
N GLY A 437 27.68 14.94 -22.38
CA GLY A 437 28.72 15.97 -22.36
C GLY A 437 29.72 15.91 -23.53
N ARG A 438 30.96 16.36 -23.29
CA ARG A 438 32.06 16.44 -24.26
C ARG A 438 33.33 15.81 -23.69
N ILE A 439 34.04 15.09 -24.56
CA ILE A 439 35.35 14.50 -24.25
C ILE A 439 36.39 15.07 -25.19
N SER A 440 37.50 15.56 -24.61
CA SER A 440 38.66 16.03 -25.35
C SER A 440 39.95 15.45 -24.79
N LEU A 441 40.86 15.02 -25.66
CA LEU A 441 42.23 14.66 -25.32
C LEU A 441 43.17 15.76 -25.81
N ARG A 442 43.89 16.40 -24.89
CA ARG A 442 44.81 17.51 -25.16
C ARG A 442 46.25 17.01 -25.07
N GLU A 443 46.85 16.73 -26.20
CA GLU A 443 48.24 16.26 -26.29
C GLU A 443 49.21 17.45 -26.27
N PHE A 444 50.19 17.44 -25.37
CA PHE A 444 51.21 18.49 -25.29
C PHE A 444 52.38 18.17 -26.22
N LEU A 445 52.69 19.11 -27.12
CA LEU A 445 53.72 18.97 -28.14
C LEU A 445 55.07 19.47 -27.61
N GLU A 446 55.64 18.75 -26.64
CA GLU A 446 56.98 19.03 -26.09
C GLU A 446 58.04 18.09 -26.70
N PRO A 447 59.31 18.54 -26.88
CA PRO A 447 60.34 17.72 -27.54
C PRO A 447 60.78 16.47 -26.77
N GLU A 448 60.60 16.44 -25.44
CA GLU A 448 61.19 15.42 -24.54
C GLU A 448 60.16 14.65 -23.70
N SER A 449 58.87 15.02 -23.75
CA SER A 449 57.79 14.30 -23.05
C SER A 449 56.50 14.33 -23.88
N THR A 450 55.82 13.19 -23.98
CA THR A 450 54.48 13.09 -24.56
C THR A 450 53.52 12.72 -23.45
N HIS A 451 52.85 13.72 -22.90
CA HIS A 451 51.74 13.55 -21.98
C HIS A 451 50.52 14.26 -22.57
N ALA A 452 49.33 13.85 -22.13
CA ALA A 452 48.09 14.46 -22.54
C ALA A 452 47.16 14.62 -21.36
N ASP A 453 46.27 15.60 -21.43
CA ASP A 453 45.15 15.68 -20.50
C ASP A 453 43.90 15.12 -21.18
N LEU A 454 43.25 14.13 -20.55
CA LEU A 454 41.89 13.75 -20.90
C LEU A 454 40.92 14.60 -20.08
N LEU A 455 39.99 15.26 -20.76
CA LEU A 455 38.96 16.06 -20.13
C LEU A 455 37.57 15.57 -20.53
N PHE A 456 36.72 15.41 -19.53
CA PHE A 456 35.26 15.34 -19.68
C PHE A 456 34.65 16.62 -19.12
N TYR A 457 33.68 17.20 -19.81
CA TYR A 457 32.92 18.33 -19.29
C TYR A 457 31.51 18.31 -19.87
N GLU A 458 30.52 18.75 -19.09
CA GLU A 458 29.16 18.88 -19.60
C GLU A 458 29.06 20.08 -20.55
N ILE A 459 28.08 20.03 -21.47
CA ILE A 459 27.74 21.20 -22.27
C ILE A 459 26.89 22.07 -21.34
N PRO A 460 27.37 23.24 -20.90
CA PRO A 460 26.63 24.02 -19.91
C PRO A 460 25.30 24.44 -20.51
N GLU A 461 24.20 23.97 -19.92
CA GLU A 461 22.90 24.61 -20.08
C GLU A 461 22.95 25.95 -19.32
N ALA A 462 22.24 26.97 -19.81
CA ALA A 462 22.21 28.25 -19.12
C ALA A 462 21.58 28.04 -17.73
N ASP A 463 22.21 28.53 -16.67
CA ASP A 463 21.62 28.50 -15.33
C ASP A 463 20.26 29.23 -15.36
N ASP A 464 19.18 28.56 -14.98
CA ASP A 464 17.80 29.06 -15.10
C ASP A 464 17.55 30.36 -14.29
N VAL A 465 18.40 30.68 -13.32
CA VAL A 465 18.26 31.83 -12.41
C VAL A 465 19.15 32.99 -12.85
N THR A 466 20.35 32.72 -13.38
CA THR A 466 21.36 33.75 -13.67
C THR A 466 21.64 33.92 -15.17
N GLY A 467 21.26 32.95 -16.00
CA GLY A 467 21.53 32.91 -17.44
C GLY A 467 23.01 32.66 -17.79
N LEU A 468 23.85 32.32 -16.80
CA LEU A 468 25.30 32.17 -16.95
C LEU A 468 25.70 30.70 -17.12
N LYS A 469 26.73 30.45 -17.95
CA LYS A 469 27.27 29.10 -18.20
C LYS A 469 28.37 28.79 -17.19
N ILE A 470 28.11 27.86 -16.27
CA ILE A 470 29.10 27.32 -15.33
C ILE A 470 29.68 26.05 -15.95
N SER A 471 31.00 25.92 -15.99
CA SER A 471 31.66 24.72 -16.49
C SER A 471 32.21 23.89 -15.34
N GLU A 472 31.75 22.65 -15.26
CA GLU A 472 32.31 21.59 -14.42
C GLU A 472 33.04 20.59 -15.33
N PHE A 473 34.29 20.26 -14.99
CA PHE A 473 35.10 19.38 -15.83
C PHE A 473 35.96 18.43 -15.01
N VAL A 474 36.03 17.17 -15.43
CA VAL A 474 36.97 16.17 -14.93
C VAL A 474 38.21 16.21 -15.81
N LYS A 475 39.38 16.29 -15.18
CA LYS A 475 40.68 16.29 -15.85
C LYS A 475 41.55 15.16 -15.31
N THR A 476 42.12 14.35 -16.19
CA THR A 476 43.08 13.29 -15.84
C THR A 476 44.32 13.39 -16.72
N GLU A 477 45.50 13.35 -16.11
CA GLU A 477 46.76 13.28 -16.85
C GLU A 477 46.97 11.86 -17.39
N ILE A 478 47.36 11.77 -18.66
CA ILE A 478 47.53 10.54 -19.43
C ILE A 478 48.98 10.45 -19.90
N LEU A 479 49.62 9.35 -19.52
CA LEU A 479 50.98 9.02 -19.94
C LEU A 479 50.99 8.16 -21.21
N ASP A 480 50.08 7.17 -21.32
CA ASP A 480 49.95 6.33 -22.51
C ASP A 480 48.96 6.94 -23.52
N VAL A 481 49.36 8.09 -24.07
CA VAL A 481 48.54 8.91 -24.97
C VAL A 481 48.12 8.13 -26.21
N LYS A 482 49.06 7.37 -26.80
CA LYS A 482 48.84 6.67 -28.07
C LYS A 482 47.75 5.61 -27.94
N ASN A 483 47.87 4.70 -26.96
CA ASN A 483 46.92 3.60 -26.83
C ASN A 483 45.55 4.10 -26.37
N LEU A 484 45.50 5.11 -25.49
CA LEU A 484 44.22 5.70 -25.08
C LEU A 484 43.51 6.37 -26.26
N LYS A 485 44.23 7.15 -27.07
CA LYS A 485 43.65 7.81 -28.25
C LYS A 485 43.10 6.80 -29.26
N GLU A 486 43.85 5.72 -29.51
CA GLU A 486 43.40 4.63 -30.39
C GLU A 486 42.12 3.96 -29.86
N CYS A 487 42.07 3.67 -28.56
CA CYS A 487 40.89 3.12 -27.91
C CYS A 487 39.67 4.03 -28.05
N LEU A 488 39.81 5.32 -27.70
CA LEU A 488 38.73 6.32 -27.79
C LEU A 488 38.27 6.53 -29.23
N GLN A 489 39.20 6.55 -30.18
CA GLN A 489 38.87 6.66 -31.59
C GLN A 489 38.05 5.47 -32.09
N LEU A 490 38.42 4.24 -31.70
CA LEU A 490 37.70 3.03 -32.11
C LEU A 490 36.33 2.89 -31.40
N SER A 491 36.22 3.34 -30.15
CA SER A 491 34.99 3.20 -29.36
C SER A 491 33.95 4.29 -29.64
N MET A 492 34.40 5.54 -29.76
CA MET A 492 33.54 6.72 -29.85
C MET A 492 33.60 7.42 -31.20
N GLY A 493 34.69 7.23 -31.96
CA GLY A 493 34.96 8.05 -33.14
C GLY A 493 35.43 9.46 -32.78
N ILE A 494 36.15 10.08 -33.72
CA ILE A 494 36.65 11.45 -33.59
C ILE A 494 35.61 12.40 -34.18
N ARG A 495 35.15 13.35 -33.37
CA ARG A 495 34.29 14.48 -33.81
C ARG A 495 35.08 15.49 -34.62
N GLY A 496 36.33 15.74 -34.21
CA GLY A 496 37.26 16.61 -34.93
C GLY A 496 38.53 16.83 -34.12
N SER A 497 39.50 17.54 -34.68
CA SER A 497 40.76 17.86 -33.99
C SER A 497 41.27 19.23 -34.42
N LEU A 498 41.99 19.90 -33.53
CA LEU A 498 42.60 21.21 -33.80
C LEU A 498 43.99 21.30 -33.17
N LYS A 499 44.80 22.22 -33.69
CA LYS A 499 46.08 22.60 -33.09
C LYS A 499 45.97 23.99 -32.52
N LYS A 500 46.52 24.19 -31.32
CA LYS A 500 46.57 25.51 -30.71
C LYS A 500 47.84 25.77 -29.94
N THR A 501 48.25 27.03 -29.88
CA THR A 501 49.29 27.53 -28.97
C THR A 501 48.63 28.44 -27.96
N ARG A 502 48.66 28.05 -26.68
CA ARG A 502 48.12 28.81 -25.56
C ARG A 502 49.24 29.52 -24.81
N TYR A 503 49.03 30.80 -24.54
CA TYR A 503 49.83 31.59 -23.62
C TYR A 503 49.00 31.81 -22.36
N LEU A 504 49.36 31.09 -21.30
CA LEU A 504 48.62 31.05 -20.04
C LEU A 504 49.28 31.99 -19.02
N PHE A 505 48.50 32.95 -18.51
CA PHE A 505 48.83 33.74 -17.33
C PHE A 505 47.90 33.34 -16.17
N ILE A 506 48.41 33.31 -14.94
CA ILE A 506 47.64 32.90 -13.75
C ILE A 506 47.75 33.98 -12.69
N HIS A 507 46.68 34.74 -12.47
CA HIS A 507 46.63 35.76 -11.43
C HIS A 507 45.57 35.39 -10.39
N GLU A 508 46.01 34.92 -9.23
CA GLU A 508 45.14 34.48 -8.13
C GLU A 508 44.13 33.41 -8.59
N GLN A 509 42.83 33.71 -8.54
CA GLN A 509 41.74 32.82 -8.97
C GLN A 509 41.43 32.89 -10.47
N ILE A 510 42.15 33.73 -11.22
CA ILE A 510 41.89 34.01 -12.63
C ILE A 510 42.98 33.42 -13.50
N ARG A 511 42.56 32.78 -14.60
CA ARG A 511 43.46 32.33 -15.66
C ARG A 511 43.12 33.06 -16.93
N ILE A 512 44.14 33.64 -17.55
CA ILE A 512 44.03 34.35 -18.82
C ILE A 512 44.71 33.48 -19.86
N HIS A 513 43.93 32.99 -20.82
CA HIS A 513 44.43 32.22 -21.96
C HIS A 513 44.40 33.10 -23.20
N LEU A 514 45.55 33.29 -23.82
CA LEU A 514 45.63 33.82 -25.18
C LEU A 514 45.93 32.66 -26.12
N ASP A 515 44.95 32.27 -26.93
CA ASP A 515 45.00 31.07 -27.74
C ASP A 515 45.14 31.46 -29.22
N ARG A 516 46.20 30.98 -29.86
CA ARG A 516 46.30 30.96 -31.33
C ARG A 516 45.86 29.60 -31.82
N VAL A 517 44.74 29.54 -32.53
CA VAL A 517 44.16 28.30 -33.04
C VAL A 517 44.41 28.22 -34.55
N GLU A 518 45.08 27.15 -34.98
CA GLU A 518 45.34 26.90 -36.40
C GLU A 518 44.00 26.87 -37.15
N ASP A 519 43.96 27.54 -38.31
CA ASP A 519 42.78 27.68 -39.18
C ASP A 519 41.58 28.48 -38.63
N LEU A 520 41.61 28.96 -37.38
CA LEU A 520 40.54 29.80 -36.80
C LEU A 520 40.97 31.21 -36.40
N GLY A 521 42.25 31.42 -36.09
CA GLY A 521 42.78 32.71 -35.65
C GLY A 521 43.01 32.80 -34.13
N ASP A 522 43.00 34.03 -33.62
CA ASP A 522 43.40 34.34 -32.25
C ASP A 522 42.19 34.57 -31.34
N PHE A 523 42.25 34.03 -30.12
CA PHE A 523 41.19 34.10 -29.12
C PHE A 523 41.74 34.42 -27.74
N ILE A 524 40.87 34.92 -26.87
CA ILE A 524 41.11 35.07 -25.44
C ILE A 524 40.04 34.31 -24.66
N GLU A 525 40.45 33.66 -23.58
CA GLU A 525 39.57 33.03 -22.61
C GLU A 525 39.97 33.47 -21.19
N ILE A 526 39.00 33.91 -20.40
CA ILE A 526 39.16 34.20 -18.98
C ILE A 526 38.41 33.13 -18.19
N GLU A 527 39.12 32.39 -17.36
CA GLU A 527 38.57 31.37 -16.46
C GLU A 527 38.71 31.85 -15.01
N VAL A 528 37.59 31.94 -14.30
CA VAL A 528 37.55 32.30 -12.88
C VAL A 528 37.17 31.06 -12.08
N ARG A 529 38.09 30.58 -11.24
CA ARG A 529 37.82 29.47 -10.33
C ARG A 529 36.95 29.96 -9.18
N LEU A 530 35.78 29.35 -9.01
CA LEU A 530 34.88 29.63 -7.89
C LEU A 530 35.30 28.82 -6.67
N ASN A 531 35.26 29.45 -5.49
CA ASN A 531 35.33 28.73 -4.22
C ASN A 531 33.97 28.06 -3.90
N GLU A 532 33.94 27.08 -2.99
CA GLU A 532 32.74 26.26 -2.68
C GLU A 532 31.45 27.05 -2.38
N ASN A 533 31.57 28.30 -1.91
CA ASN A 533 30.44 29.16 -1.54
C ASN A 533 30.32 30.44 -2.41
N GLU A 534 31.07 30.53 -3.51
CA GLU A 534 31.14 31.74 -4.32
C GLU A 534 30.10 31.71 -5.46
N ASN A 535 29.31 32.78 -5.58
CA ASN A 535 28.26 32.88 -6.59
C ASN A 535 28.86 33.06 -8.00
N ALA A 536 28.35 32.31 -8.98
CA ALA A 536 28.72 32.39 -10.39
C ALA A 536 28.58 33.80 -10.99
N ILE A 537 27.64 34.62 -10.53
CA ILE A 537 27.48 36.02 -10.95
C ILE A 537 28.75 36.82 -10.64
N ASN A 538 29.33 36.65 -9.45
CA ASN A 538 30.55 37.36 -9.07
C ASN A 538 31.74 36.88 -9.91
N GLY A 539 31.81 35.58 -10.18
CA GLY A 539 32.81 35.00 -11.08
C GLY A 539 32.72 35.59 -12.49
N TYR A 540 31.50 35.70 -13.04
CA TYR A 540 31.26 36.28 -14.36
C TYR A 540 31.58 37.78 -14.40
N GLN A 541 31.16 38.55 -13.39
CA GLN A 541 31.50 39.97 -13.30
C GLN A 541 33.02 40.18 -13.23
N THR A 542 33.73 39.29 -12.55
CA THR A 542 35.19 39.28 -12.53
C THR A 542 35.74 38.99 -13.92
N ALA A 543 35.27 37.94 -14.61
CA ALA A 543 35.71 37.62 -15.96
C ALA A 543 35.47 38.79 -16.94
N GLU A 544 34.30 39.42 -16.89
CA GLU A 544 33.94 40.56 -17.74
C GLU A 544 34.78 41.82 -17.43
N TYR A 545 35.07 42.06 -16.15
CA TYR A 545 35.98 43.13 -15.73
C TYR A 545 37.36 42.95 -16.38
N PHE A 546 37.94 41.74 -16.32
CA PHE A 546 39.24 41.46 -16.92
C PHE A 546 39.21 41.55 -18.45
N MET A 547 38.16 41.07 -19.12
CA MET A 547 37.99 41.27 -20.57
C MET A 547 38.03 42.76 -20.93
N THR A 548 37.30 43.59 -20.17
CA THR A 548 37.25 45.04 -20.40
C THR A 548 38.60 45.71 -20.17
N GLN A 549 39.33 45.33 -19.10
CA GLN A 549 40.66 45.86 -18.81
C GLN A 549 41.71 45.49 -19.88
N LEU A 550 41.52 44.35 -20.54
CA LEU A 550 42.35 43.87 -21.66
C LEU A 550 41.90 44.42 -23.03
N GLY A 551 40.96 45.38 -23.03
CA GLY A 551 40.49 46.06 -24.24
C GLY A 551 39.58 45.24 -25.14
N ILE A 552 38.95 44.18 -24.62
CA ILE A 552 38.05 43.30 -25.37
C ILE A 552 36.63 43.84 -25.31
N SER A 553 35.99 44.01 -26.48
CA SER A 553 34.58 44.42 -26.56
C SER A 553 33.65 43.24 -26.30
N LYS A 554 32.47 43.50 -25.73
CA LYS A 554 31.41 42.48 -25.61
C LYS A 554 30.95 41.95 -26.97
N ASP A 555 31.07 42.77 -28.03
CA ASP A 555 30.74 42.36 -29.40
C ASP A 555 31.69 41.27 -29.96
N ASP A 556 32.87 41.11 -29.33
CA ASP A 556 33.83 40.07 -29.69
C ASP A 556 33.60 38.76 -28.93
N PHE A 557 32.64 38.71 -27.99
CA PHE A 557 32.35 37.51 -27.22
C PHE A 557 31.82 36.39 -28.11
N ILE A 558 32.24 35.17 -27.80
CA ILE A 558 31.84 33.99 -28.56
C ILE A 558 31.25 32.93 -27.64
N GLU A 559 30.28 32.20 -28.20
CA GLU A 559 29.73 31.01 -27.58
C GLU A 559 30.33 29.73 -28.18
N GLY A 560 30.28 28.65 -27.39
CA GLY A 560 30.71 27.32 -27.81
C GLY A 560 32.21 27.08 -27.69
N ALA A 561 32.64 25.86 -28.05
CA ALA A 561 34.06 25.52 -28.09
C ALA A 561 34.66 25.81 -29.48
N TYR A 562 35.98 25.98 -29.55
CA TYR A 562 36.66 26.23 -30.83
C TYR A 562 36.37 25.17 -31.89
N ILE A 563 36.16 23.90 -31.49
CA ILE A 563 35.83 22.83 -32.44
C ILE A 563 34.47 23.03 -33.13
N ASP A 564 33.50 23.66 -32.46
CA ASP A 564 32.20 23.93 -33.06
C ASP A 564 32.35 24.99 -34.16
N LYS A 565 33.12 26.05 -33.87
CA LYS A 565 33.43 27.09 -34.85
C LYS A 565 34.24 26.57 -36.05
N LEU A 566 35.18 25.65 -35.82
CA LEU A 566 35.95 25.04 -36.91
C LEU A 566 35.05 24.23 -37.84
N ILE A 567 34.14 23.43 -37.28
CA ILE A 567 33.18 22.65 -38.07
C ILE A 567 32.25 23.58 -38.84
N GLU A 568 31.71 24.62 -38.19
CA GLU A 568 30.88 25.64 -38.84
C GLU A 568 31.61 26.37 -39.98
N SER A 569 32.90 26.66 -39.85
CA SER A 569 33.67 27.28 -40.93
C SER A 569 33.88 26.35 -42.13
N ILE A 570 34.02 25.05 -41.89
CA ILE A 570 34.21 24.04 -42.95
C ILE A 570 32.90 23.77 -43.70
N ASP A 571 31.76 23.82 -43.01
CA ASP A 571 30.43 23.60 -43.62
C ASP A 571 29.90 24.81 -44.43
N ASN A 572 30.49 26.00 -44.22
CA ASN A 572 30.09 27.25 -44.90
C ASN A 572 30.98 27.63 -46.10
N ASP A 573 32.07 26.89 -46.35
CA ASP A 573 32.93 26.96 -47.54
C ASP A 573 32.54 25.89 -48.57
#